data_AF-A0A3C0HIR8-F1
#
_entry.id   AF-A0A3C0HIR8-F1
#
_cell.length_a   1.000
_cell.length_b   1.000
_cell.length_c   1.000
_cell.angle_alpha   90.00
_cell.angle_beta   90.00
_cell.angle_gamma   90.00
#
_symmetry.space_group_name_H-M   'P 1'
#
loop_
_entity.id
_entity.type
_entity.pdbx_description
1 polymer ?
#
loop_
_entity_poly.entity_id
_entity_poly.type
_entity_poly.pdbx_seq_one_letter_code
_entity_poly.pdbx_strand_id
1 'polypeptide(L)' 'SEFLRDEHITVVAKDLGGIHPRKICYFPLTGRAMVKLLPHAHDDAVAAEEVAYKERLRQTLIAGSVELF' A
#
# COMPACT_ATOMS: atom_id res chain seq x y z
N SER A 1 8.22 -1.47 -22.78
CA SER A 1 7.39 -2.61 -23.20
C SER A 1 7.64 -2.86 -24.68
N GLU A 2 7.22 -4.00 -25.20
CA GLU A 2 7.26 -4.32 -26.64
C GLU A 2 6.47 -3.30 -27.46
N PHE A 3 5.22 -3.03 -27.08
CA PHE A 3 4.36 -1.99 -27.66
C PHE A 3 5.05 -0.63 -27.89
N LEU A 4 5.74 -0.08 -26.87
CA LEU A 4 6.40 1.23 -27.02
C LEU A 4 7.55 1.20 -28.04
N ARG A 5 8.20 0.04 -28.23
CA ARG A 5 9.25 -0.12 -29.25
C ARG A 5 8.62 -0.19 -30.64
N ASP A 6 7.54 -0.96 -30.79
CA ASP A 6 6.84 -1.13 -32.06
C ASP A 6 6.22 0.19 -32.55
N GLU A 7 5.72 1.00 -31.61
CA GLU A 7 5.18 2.34 -31.87
C GLU A 7 6.26 3.43 -31.96
N HIS A 8 7.55 3.06 -31.87
CA HIS A 8 8.69 3.98 -31.94
C HIS A 8 8.64 5.11 -30.89
N ILE A 9 8.04 4.86 -29.72
CA ILE A 9 7.94 5.80 -28.61
C ILE A 9 9.15 5.64 -27.70
N THR A 10 10.04 6.64 -27.72
CA THR A 10 11.24 6.65 -26.87
C THR A 10 10.88 6.90 -25.41
N VAL A 11 11.34 6.01 -24.51
CA VAL A 11 11.13 6.17 -23.07
C VAL A 11 12.26 6.97 -22.46
N VAL A 12 11.95 8.19 -22.00
CA VAL A 12 12.93 9.11 -21.37
C VAL A 12 13.14 8.87 -19.88
N ALA A 13 12.15 8.30 -19.18
CA ALA A 13 12.20 7.98 -17.75
C ALA A 13 11.21 6.86 -17.41
N LYS A 14 11.45 6.15 -16.30
CA LYS A 14 10.58 5.09 -15.76
C LYS A 14 10.52 5.17 -14.23
N ASP A 15 9.32 5.23 -13.68
CA ASP A 15 9.03 5.00 -12.25
C ASP A 15 7.98 3.89 -12.18
N LEU A 16 8.40 2.67 -11.87
CA LEU A 16 7.60 1.45 -11.98
C LEU A 16 7.71 0.63 -10.69
N GLY A 17 6.63 -0.05 -10.32
CA GLY A 17 6.59 -0.93 -9.15
C GLY A 17 6.72 -0.17 -7.81
N GLY A 18 7.22 -0.87 -6.79
CA GLY A 18 7.28 -0.37 -5.42
C GLY A 18 5.98 -0.57 -4.66
N ILE A 19 6.07 -0.56 -3.32
CA ILE A 19 4.95 -0.84 -2.42
C ILE A 19 4.10 0.39 -2.09
N HIS A 20 4.70 1.57 -2.25
CA HIS A 20 4.08 2.83 -1.84
C HIS A 20 3.21 3.42 -2.95
N PRO A 21 2.01 3.91 -2.60
CA PRO A 21 1.18 4.64 -3.53
C PRO A 21 1.85 5.96 -3.95
N ARG A 22 1.52 6.45 -5.15
CA ARG A 22 2.09 7.66 -5.72
C ARG A 22 0.99 8.56 -6.26
N LYS A 23 1.15 9.88 -6.06
CA LYS A 23 0.38 10.90 -6.77
C LYS A 23 1.18 11.39 -7.96
N ILE A 24 0.58 11.36 -9.14
CA ILE A 24 1.20 11.77 -10.40
C ILE A 24 0.49 13.02 -10.92
N CYS A 25 1.24 14.02 -11.36
CA CYS A 25 0.74 15.19 -12.06
C CYS A 25 1.50 15.37 -13.38
N TYR A 26 0.79 15.29 -14.49
CA TYR A 26 1.35 15.43 -15.83
C TYR A 26 1.01 16.80 -16.42
N PHE A 27 2.00 17.45 -17.03
CA PHE A 27 1.88 18.77 -17.66
C PHE A 27 2.04 18.64 -19.18
N PRO A 28 0.95 18.50 -19.95
CA PRO A 28 1.00 18.14 -21.38
C PRO A 28 1.82 19.12 -22.23
N LEU A 29 1.73 20.42 -21.93
CA LEU A 29 2.45 21.46 -22.66
C LEU A 29 3.98 21.34 -22.54
N THR A 30 4.48 20.75 -21.46
CA THR A 30 5.93 20.64 -21.19
C THR A 30 6.45 19.21 -21.20
N GLY A 31 5.55 18.21 -21.24
CA GLY A 31 5.89 16.79 -21.09
C GLY A 31 6.39 16.39 -19.70
N ARG A 32 6.34 17.30 -18.70
CA ARG A 32 6.82 16.99 -17.34
C ARG A 32 5.82 16.13 -16.58
N ALA A 33 6.33 15.11 -15.90
CA ALA A 33 5.60 14.31 -14.93
C ALA A 33 6.20 14.52 -13.54
N MET A 34 5.39 15.02 -12.61
CA MET A 34 5.78 15.17 -11.21
C MET A 34 5.22 14.02 -10.40
N VAL A 35 6.06 13.40 -9.58
CA VAL A 35 5.69 12.27 -8.73
C VAL A 35 5.85 12.66 -7.27
N LYS A 36 4.83 12.39 -6.46
CA LYS A 36 4.90 12.45 -4.99
C LYS A 36 4.65 11.06 -4.43
N LEU A 37 5.63 10.52 -3.70
CA LEU A 37 5.46 9.31 -2.93
C LEU A 37 4.52 9.60 -1.75
N LEU A 38 3.50 8.75 -1.58
CA LEU A 38 2.56 8.88 -0.48
C LEU A 38 2.94 7.89 0.63
N PRO A 39 2.81 8.29 1.91
CA PRO A 39 2.96 7.35 3.02
C PRO A 39 1.88 6.27 2.93
N HIS A 40 2.19 5.08 3.44
CA HIS A 40 1.17 4.05 3.61
C HIS A 40 0.09 4.58 4.56
N ALA A 41 -1.15 4.60 4.09
CA ALA A 41 -2.24 5.27 4.78
C ALA A 41 -2.71 4.55 6.06
N HIS A 42 -2.22 3.33 6.35
CA HIS A 42 -2.85 2.43 7.31
C HIS A 42 -1.89 1.67 8.23
N ASP A 43 -0.58 1.83 8.13
CA ASP A 43 0.36 1.02 8.96
C ASP A 43 0.11 1.24 10.46
N ASP A 44 -0.01 2.50 10.88
CA ASP A 44 -0.26 2.85 12.29
C ASP A 44 -1.67 2.42 12.76
N ALA A 45 -2.68 2.55 11.89
CA ALA A 45 -4.05 2.19 12.22
C ALA A 45 -4.24 0.68 12.34
N VAL A 46 -3.66 -0.10 11.42
CA VAL A 46 -3.66 -1.56 11.45
C VAL A 46 -2.88 -2.05 12.67
N ALA A 47 -1.71 -1.48 12.95
CA ALA A 47 -0.94 -1.83 14.15
C ALA A 47 -1.72 -1.56 15.44
N ALA A 48 -2.43 -0.43 15.52
CA ALA A 48 -3.28 -0.11 16.67
C ALA A 48 -4.45 -1.08 16.83
N GLU A 49 -5.10 -1.47 15.73
CA GLU A 49 -6.19 -2.46 15.73
C GLU A 49 -5.71 -3.85 16.15
N GLU A 50 -4.56 -4.30 15.65
CA GLU A 50 -3.96 -5.58 16.04
C GLU A 50 -3.63 -5.63 17.54
N VAL A 51 -3.06 -4.55 18.09
CA VAL A 51 -2.79 -4.44 19.53
C VAL A 51 -4.09 -4.51 20.32
N ALA A 52 -5.10 -3.74 19.94
CA ALA A 52 -6.40 -3.75 20.61
C ALA A 52 -7.08 -5.13 20.54
N TYR A 53 -6.99 -5.84 19.42
CA TYR A 53 -7.53 -7.18 19.27
C TYR A 53 -6.80 -8.21 20.15
N LYS A 54 -5.46 -8.15 20.23
CA LYS A 54 -4.67 -9.02 21.12
C LYS A 54 -5.07 -8.84 22.59
N GLU A 55 -5.26 -7.59 23.03
CA GLU A 55 -5.70 -7.32 24.39
C GLU A 55 -7.11 -7.86 24.67
N ARG A 56 -8.04 -7.73 23.72
CA ARG A 56 -9.37 -8.35 23.85
C ARG A 56 -9.27 -9.87 23.99
N LEU A 57 -8.50 -10.55 23.14
CA LEU A 57 -8.32 -12.01 23.22
C LEU A 57 -7.73 -12.46 24.56
N ARG A 58 -6.75 -11.72 25.10
CA ARG A 58 -6.18 -11.97 26.44
C ARG A 58 -7.24 -11.88 27.54
N GLN A 59 -8.14 -10.90 27.45
CA GLN A 59 -9.22 -10.72 28.41
C GLN A 59 -10.32 -11.78 28.27
N THR A 60 -10.60 -12.26 27.05
CA THR A 60 -11.62 -13.29 26.78
C THR A 60 -11.20 -14.70 27.21
N LEU A 61 -9.91 -14.97 27.46
CA LEU A 61 -9.35 -16.30 27.75
C LEU A 61 -9.68 -16.89 29.13
N ILE A 62 -10.61 -16.33 29.93
CA ILE A 62 -11.01 -16.88 31.23
C ILE A 62 -12.54 -16.84 31.41
N ALA A 63 -13.30 -17.50 30.52
CA ALA A 63 -14.72 -17.78 30.74
C ALA A 63 -15.26 -18.91 29.84
N GLY A 64 -14.55 -20.03 29.76
CA GLY A 64 -15.06 -21.21 29.07
C GLY A 64 -14.43 -22.45 29.68
N SER A 65 -15.08 -23.01 30.70
CA SER A 65 -14.77 -24.36 31.15
C SER A 65 -14.92 -25.30 29.97
N VAL A 66 -13.81 -25.87 29.49
CA VAL A 66 -13.88 -27.03 28.60
C VAL A 66 -14.42 -28.17 29.46
N GLU A 67 -15.72 -28.45 29.35
CA GLU A 67 -16.28 -29.72 29.80
C GLU A 67 -15.85 -30.80 28.82
N LEU A 68 -14.95 -31.68 29.28
CA LEU A 68 -14.61 -32.92 28.61
C LEU A 68 -15.63 -33.97 29.03
N PHE A 69 -16.56 -34.28 28.13
CA PHE A 69 -17.40 -35.48 28.20
C PHE A 69 -16.90 -36.50 27.18
#